data_AF-A0A100I8A1-F1
#
_entry.id   AF-A0A100I8A1-F1
#
_cell.length_a   1.000
_cell.length_b   1.000
_cell.length_c   1.000
_cell.angle_alpha   90.00
_cell.angle_beta   90.00
_cell.angle_gamma   90.00
#
_symmetry.space_group_name_H-M   'P 1'
#
loop_
_entity.id
_entity.type
_entity.pdbx_description
1 polymer ?
#
loop_
_entity_poly.entity_id
_entity_poly.type
_entity_poly.pdbx_seq_one_letter_code
_entity_poly.pdbx_strand_id
1 'polypeptide(L)'
;MSLPHSPLESLPNELLDQIISELSASPPSQSRVHKPPCMRITTSRTRDLKNLARTSSRLLELVRPHLFAHACFDIKDVADFVSFITSLDLGRYVISIVAKGMDSPDHREDPYWWRPVLDSLDPLRIIVIAPPPFLAAMLDTRIMDGHSWAFEVPFQVLQLEQNSRVCKPPLPSETKQSVSLLETRVWSSFAFNESSSLRAYNHYEYFMFQVPSLFNKWGTVASTQLFSERLDLSRSLKSFTSFKYTAVFPFYNHVKLVLDAIELMTNLRSLSIQLAPSPNDKITEMEQRGSMDPSDPWMEIATGYSLIAHTVRKMGALDSLVEFRTPDYEFDALRSELSTILGDVLDSSGWVHDGRGTWTKVPSNGEDDRLGSPTTPVGNAL
;
A
#
# COMPACT_ATOMS: atom_id res chain seq x y z
N MET A 1 -42.76 15.04 35.24
CA MET A 1 -42.54 16.16 34.30
C MET A 1 -41.49 15.69 33.31
N SER A 2 -41.83 15.53 32.04
CA SER A 2 -40.88 15.14 30.99
C SER A 2 -39.93 16.31 30.72
N LEU A 3 -38.62 16.04 30.74
CA LEU A 3 -37.61 17.01 30.30
C LEU A 3 -37.93 17.43 28.86
N PRO A 4 -37.85 18.72 28.51
CA PRO A 4 -38.03 19.16 27.14
C PRO A 4 -37.01 18.44 26.26
N HIS A 5 -37.49 17.75 25.22
CA HIS A 5 -36.62 17.15 24.22
C HIS A 5 -35.69 18.23 23.65
N SER A 6 -34.40 17.92 23.57
CA SER A 6 -33.42 18.82 22.98
C SER A 6 -33.89 19.20 21.56
N PRO A 7 -33.78 20.48 21.15
CA PRO A 7 -34.12 20.89 19.79
C PRO A 7 -33.25 20.19 18.73
N LEU A 8 -32.10 19.63 19.12
CA LEU A 8 -31.32 18.76 18.25
C LEU A 8 -32.03 17.42 18.02
N GLU A 9 -32.68 16.87 19.05
CA GLU A 9 -33.42 15.60 18.96
C GLU A 9 -34.78 15.74 18.28
N SER A 10 -35.27 16.95 18.02
CA SER A 10 -36.47 17.12 17.17
C SER A 10 -36.15 17.05 15.67
N LEU A 11 -34.87 17.04 15.29
CA LEU A 11 -34.47 16.93 13.88
C LEU A 11 -34.77 15.52 13.32
N PRO A 12 -35.10 15.40 12.03
CA PRO A 12 -35.16 14.13 11.31
C PRO A 12 -33.81 13.39 11.30
N ASN A 13 -33.84 12.07 11.13
CA ASN A 13 -32.64 11.24 11.15
C ASN A 13 -31.66 11.62 10.03
N GLU A 14 -32.15 12.07 8.88
CA GLU A 14 -31.36 12.45 7.71
C GLU A 14 -30.49 13.67 8.01
N LEU A 15 -31.04 14.67 8.72
CA LEU A 15 -30.29 15.86 9.13
C LEU A 15 -29.27 15.52 10.22
N LEU A 16 -29.64 14.63 11.15
CA LEU A 16 -28.72 14.14 12.17
C LEU A 16 -27.56 13.35 11.54
N ASP A 17 -27.84 12.52 10.54
CA ASP A 17 -26.83 11.75 9.83
C ASP A 17 -25.88 12.66 9.05
N GLN A 18 -26.40 13.72 8.40
CA GLN A 18 -25.57 14.73 7.76
C GLN A 18 -24.65 15.43 8.77
N ILE A 19 -25.15 15.84 9.94
CA ILE A 19 -24.33 16.44 11.00
C ILE A 19 -23.26 15.44 11.47
N ILE A 20 -23.61 14.18 11.66
CA ILE A 20 -22.68 13.12 12.07
C ILE A 20 -21.59 12.91 11.01
N SER A 21 -21.95 12.96 9.73
CA SER A 21 -21.01 12.84 8.61
C SER A 21 -19.97 13.95 8.62
N GLU A 22 -20.38 15.21 8.87
CA GLU A 22 -19.47 16.36 8.98
C GLU A 22 -18.56 16.29 10.22
N LEU A 23 -19.01 15.61 11.29
CA LEU A 23 -18.18 15.33 12.47
C LEU A 23 -17.26 14.12 12.29
N SER A 24 -17.51 13.28 11.28
CA SER A 24 -16.69 12.13 10.97
C SER A 24 -15.39 12.57 10.31
N ALA A 25 -14.27 12.04 10.78
CA ALA A 25 -12.97 12.29 10.20
C ALA A 25 -12.45 11.03 9.52
N SER A 26 -11.75 11.19 8.40
CA SER A 26 -11.04 10.07 7.76
C SER A 26 -10.06 9.41 8.75
N PRO A 27 -9.88 8.08 8.69
CA PRO A 27 -9.02 7.38 9.62
C PRO A 27 -7.57 7.87 9.46
N PRO A 28 -6.85 8.17 10.57
CA PRO A 28 -5.50 8.72 10.49
C PRO A 28 -4.52 7.79 9.77
N SER A 29 -4.76 6.47 9.81
CA SER A 29 -3.94 5.47 9.14
C SER A 29 -3.88 5.65 7.63
N GLN A 30 -4.98 6.08 6.98
CA GLN A 30 -5.02 6.31 5.53
C GLN A 30 -4.02 7.39 5.08
N SER A 31 -3.93 8.47 5.84
CA SER A 31 -2.99 9.57 5.58
C SER A 31 -1.56 9.31 6.06
N ARG A 32 -1.34 8.26 6.87
CA ARG A 32 -0.05 8.02 7.55
C ARG A 32 0.63 6.73 7.14
N VAL A 33 0.01 5.88 6.32
CA VAL A 33 0.57 4.60 5.85
C VAL A 33 1.92 4.76 5.13
N HIS A 34 2.15 5.89 4.47
CA HIS A 34 3.40 6.21 3.75
C HIS A 34 4.47 6.88 4.62
N LYS A 35 4.15 7.23 5.87
CA LYS A 35 5.10 7.82 6.82
C LYS A 35 5.93 6.72 7.48
N PRO A 36 7.04 7.03 8.17
CA PRO A 36 7.81 6.04 8.91
C PRO A 36 6.92 5.11 9.75
N PRO A 37 7.03 3.77 9.57
CA PRO A 37 6.22 2.79 10.28
C PRO A 37 6.25 3.01 11.79
N CYS A 38 5.08 3.22 12.39
CA CYS A 38 4.95 3.30 13.84
C CYS A 38 3.55 2.91 14.31
N MET A 39 3.45 2.45 15.55
CA MET A 39 2.17 2.05 16.16
C MET A 39 1.17 3.21 16.31
N ARG A 40 1.64 4.45 16.15
CA ARG A 40 0.84 5.67 16.32
C ARG A 40 0.08 6.09 15.06
N ILE A 41 0.16 5.37 13.94
CA ILE A 41 -0.59 5.73 12.73
C ILE A 41 -2.11 5.74 12.95
N THR A 42 -2.62 4.99 13.94
CA THR A 42 -4.05 4.94 14.30
C THR A 42 -4.48 6.03 15.28
N THR A 43 -3.55 6.83 15.82
CA THR A 43 -3.87 7.80 16.88
C THR A 43 -4.57 9.05 16.33
N SER A 44 -5.77 9.32 16.84
CA SER A 44 -6.49 10.58 16.63
C SER A 44 -6.73 11.29 17.97
N ARG A 45 -6.73 12.62 17.94
CA ARG A 45 -7.13 13.46 19.08
C ARG A 45 -8.62 13.77 19.09
N THR A 46 -9.31 13.59 17.97
CA THR A 46 -10.75 13.85 17.84
C THR A 46 -11.55 12.82 18.63
N ARG A 47 -12.57 13.28 19.34
CA ARG A 47 -13.47 12.45 20.16
C ARG A 47 -14.93 12.81 19.93
N ASP A 48 -15.23 13.53 18.85
CA ASP A 48 -16.52 14.20 18.65
C ASP A 48 -17.65 13.18 18.55
N LEU A 49 -17.49 12.15 17.71
CA LEU A 49 -18.44 11.04 17.63
C LEU A 49 -18.60 10.27 18.95
N LYS A 50 -17.51 10.08 19.72
CA LYS A 50 -17.57 9.41 21.03
C LYS A 50 -18.34 10.25 22.05
N ASN A 51 -18.22 11.57 21.99
CA ASN A 51 -18.95 12.48 22.86
C ASN A 51 -20.42 12.54 22.46
N LEU A 52 -20.71 12.63 21.15
CA LEU A 52 -22.08 12.64 20.62
C LEU A 52 -22.82 11.33 20.93
N ALA A 53 -22.16 10.18 20.82
CA ALA A 53 -22.75 8.88 21.17
C ALA A 53 -23.16 8.76 22.64
N ARG A 54 -22.69 9.65 23.53
CA ARG A 54 -23.00 9.63 24.96
C ARG A 54 -24.16 10.55 25.35
N THR A 55 -24.69 11.36 24.44
CA THR A 55 -25.74 12.33 24.78
C THR A 55 -27.12 11.69 24.88
N SER A 56 -27.46 10.76 23.98
CA SER A 56 -28.71 10.00 24.04
C SER A 56 -28.65 8.67 23.28
N SER A 57 -29.58 7.77 23.58
CA SER A 57 -29.66 6.45 22.93
C SER A 57 -29.93 6.55 21.43
N ARG A 58 -30.77 7.50 20.99
CA ARG A 58 -31.04 7.74 19.56
C ARG A 58 -29.78 8.18 18.82
N LEU A 59 -29.02 9.10 19.39
CA LEU A 59 -27.76 9.55 18.79
C LEU A 59 -26.70 8.45 18.81
N LEU A 60 -26.64 7.62 19.85
CA LEU A 60 -25.79 6.44 19.88
C LEU A 60 -26.07 5.50 18.69
N GLU A 61 -27.34 5.22 18.40
CA GLU A 61 -27.73 4.36 17.27
C GLU A 61 -27.30 4.93 15.92
N LEU A 62 -27.49 6.24 15.70
CA LEU A 62 -27.11 6.91 14.45
C LEU A 62 -25.58 7.07 14.30
N VAL A 63 -24.85 7.21 15.40
CA VAL A 63 -23.39 7.39 15.39
C VAL A 63 -22.65 6.06 15.21
N ARG A 64 -23.22 4.92 15.61
CA ARG A 64 -22.58 3.59 15.54
C ARG A 64 -21.95 3.27 14.18
N PRO A 65 -22.62 3.45 13.03
CA PRO A 65 -22.04 3.18 11.72
C PRO A 65 -20.73 3.94 11.46
N HIS A 66 -20.71 5.22 11.83
CA HIS A 66 -19.56 6.11 11.64
C HIS A 66 -18.45 5.82 12.65
N LEU A 67 -18.81 5.59 13.92
CA LEU A 67 -17.84 5.35 15.00
C LEU A 67 -17.08 4.03 14.84
N PHE A 68 -17.74 2.99 14.31
CA PHE A 68 -17.16 1.67 14.12
C PHE A 68 -16.79 1.36 12.65
N ALA A 69 -16.85 2.36 11.76
CA ALA A 69 -16.41 2.24 10.37
C ALA A 69 -14.94 1.81 10.24
N HIS A 70 -14.10 2.25 11.19
CA HIS A 70 -12.67 1.99 11.18
C HIS A 70 -12.25 1.44 12.54
N ALA A 71 -11.73 0.20 12.54
CA ALA A 71 -11.30 -0.48 13.77
C ALA A 71 -9.79 -0.68 13.81
N CYS A 72 -9.22 -0.76 15.01
CA CYS A 72 -7.85 -1.18 15.22
C CYS A 72 -7.73 -2.04 16.48
N PHE A 73 -6.82 -3.00 16.45
CA PHE A 73 -6.56 -3.91 17.57
C PHE A 73 -5.11 -4.38 17.54
N ASP A 74 -4.62 -4.85 18.69
CA ASP A 74 -3.34 -5.56 18.78
C ASP A 74 -3.58 -7.04 18.47
N ILE A 75 -2.69 -7.67 17.69
CA ILE A 75 -2.88 -9.02 17.17
C ILE A 75 -3.04 -10.05 18.31
N LYS A 76 -2.32 -9.86 19.42
CA LYS A 76 -2.50 -10.64 20.64
C LYS A 76 -3.94 -10.63 21.21
N ASP A 77 -4.70 -9.58 20.95
CA ASP A 77 -6.06 -9.36 21.49
C ASP A 77 -7.15 -9.71 20.45
N VAL A 78 -6.80 -10.46 19.39
CA VAL A 78 -7.71 -10.79 18.28
C VAL A 78 -8.99 -11.49 18.72
N ALA A 79 -8.90 -12.38 19.71
CA ALA A 79 -10.06 -13.12 20.22
C ALA A 79 -11.07 -12.18 20.90
N ASP A 80 -10.58 -11.26 21.74
CA ASP A 80 -11.41 -10.27 22.43
C ASP A 80 -12.02 -9.29 21.44
N PHE A 81 -11.26 -8.88 20.42
CA PHE A 81 -11.75 -8.03 19.35
C PHE A 81 -12.91 -8.68 18.57
N VAL A 82 -12.74 -9.94 18.14
CA VAL A 82 -13.79 -10.67 17.41
C VAL A 82 -15.03 -10.88 18.30
N SER A 83 -14.85 -11.24 19.58
CA SER A 83 -15.94 -11.37 20.55
C SER A 83 -16.71 -10.05 20.72
N PHE A 84 -16.00 -8.94 20.85
CA PHE A 84 -16.59 -7.61 20.97
C PHE A 84 -17.41 -7.22 19.72
N ILE A 85 -16.86 -7.41 18.52
CA ILE A 85 -17.57 -7.04 17.29
C ILE A 85 -18.80 -7.91 17.05
N THR A 86 -18.70 -9.21 17.34
CA THR A 86 -19.80 -10.15 17.12
C THR A 86 -20.91 -10.00 18.15
N SER A 87 -20.58 -9.83 19.44
CA SER A 87 -21.58 -9.64 20.51
C SER A 87 -22.43 -8.38 20.34
N LEU A 88 -21.87 -7.34 19.72
CA LEU A 88 -22.54 -6.06 19.46
C LEU A 88 -23.03 -5.91 18.02
N ASP A 89 -22.90 -6.94 17.17
CA ASP A 89 -23.34 -6.93 15.76
C ASP A 89 -22.76 -5.72 14.98
N LEU A 90 -21.50 -5.39 15.25
CA LEU A 90 -20.83 -4.21 14.67
C LEU A 90 -20.17 -4.52 13.32
N GLY A 91 -20.03 -5.80 12.95
CA GLY A 91 -19.25 -6.23 11.79
C GLY A 91 -19.71 -5.60 10.47
N ARG A 92 -21.02 -5.37 10.31
CA ARG A 92 -21.62 -4.71 9.14
C ARG A 92 -21.08 -3.29 8.89
N TYR A 93 -20.68 -2.60 9.95
CA TYR A 93 -20.20 -1.23 9.89
C TYR A 93 -18.71 -1.16 9.59
N VAL A 94 -17.92 -2.17 9.92
CA VAL A 94 -16.46 -2.15 9.77
C VAL A 94 -16.06 -2.13 8.29
N ILE A 95 -15.55 -1.00 7.81
CA ILE A 95 -15.05 -0.79 6.44
C ILE A 95 -13.55 -1.02 6.36
N SER A 96 -12.79 -0.66 7.39
CA SER A 96 -11.34 -0.92 7.41
C SER A 96 -10.83 -1.33 8.78
N ILE A 97 -9.78 -2.15 8.79
CA ILE A 97 -9.10 -2.57 10.00
C ILE A 97 -7.62 -2.22 9.98
N VAL A 98 -7.05 -1.96 11.16
CA VAL A 98 -5.61 -1.87 11.40
C VAL A 98 -5.20 -2.90 12.46
N ALA A 99 -4.48 -3.92 12.05
CA ALA A 99 -3.90 -4.93 12.93
C ALA A 99 -2.47 -4.55 13.29
N LYS A 100 -2.16 -4.58 14.59
CA LYS A 100 -0.87 -4.18 15.14
C LYS A 100 -0.16 -5.39 15.74
N GLY A 101 0.91 -5.84 15.11
CA GLY A 101 1.77 -6.91 15.60
C GLY A 101 2.94 -6.34 16.39
N MET A 102 3.29 -7.02 17.48
CA MET A 102 4.38 -6.62 18.36
C MET A 102 5.57 -7.56 18.23
N ASP A 103 6.77 -6.99 18.33
CA ASP A 103 7.98 -7.79 18.56
C ASP A 103 8.03 -8.15 20.04
N SER A 104 7.52 -9.33 20.40
CA SER A 104 7.58 -9.85 21.77
C SER A 104 8.35 -11.16 21.79
N PRO A 105 9.47 -11.26 22.53
CA PRO A 105 10.24 -12.51 22.63
C PRO A 105 9.42 -13.63 23.31
N ASP A 106 8.43 -13.28 24.14
CA ASP A 106 7.68 -14.21 24.97
C ASP A 106 6.34 -14.66 24.36
N HIS A 107 5.84 -13.97 23.32
CA HIS A 107 4.53 -14.24 22.73
C HIS A 107 4.65 -14.28 21.21
N ARG A 108 4.81 -15.50 20.66
CA ARG A 108 4.68 -15.73 19.22
C ARG A 108 3.22 -15.50 18.85
N GLU A 109 2.91 -14.27 18.45
CA GLU A 109 1.63 -13.94 17.84
C GLU A 109 1.36 -14.89 16.66
N ASP A 110 0.10 -15.32 16.50
CA ASP A 110 -0.27 -16.23 15.42
C ASP A 110 -0.24 -15.47 14.07
N PRO A 111 0.61 -15.86 13.10
CA PRO A 111 0.61 -15.24 11.77
C PRO A 111 -0.72 -15.41 11.02
N TYR A 112 -1.59 -16.33 11.47
CA TYR A 112 -2.92 -16.59 10.92
C TYR A 112 -4.05 -15.86 11.65
N TRP A 113 -3.75 -14.83 12.47
CA TRP A 113 -4.73 -13.99 13.18
C TRP A 113 -5.90 -13.51 12.31
N TRP A 114 -5.67 -13.35 11.01
CA TRP A 114 -6.65 -12.87 10.05
C TRP A 114 -7.80 -13.86 9.83
N ARG A 115 -7.62 -15.17 10.08
CA ARG A 115 -8.67 -16.20 9.86
C ARG A 115 -9.95 -15.87 10.64
N PRO A 116 -9.95 -15.84 12.00
CA PRO A 116 -11.16 -15.55 12.75
C PRO A 116 -11.73 -14.13 12.50
N VAL A 117 -10.86 -13.18 12.14
CA VAL A 117 -11.27 -11.81 11.81
C VAL A 117 -12.04 -11.77 10.49
N LEU A 118 -11.52 -12.42 9.45
CA LEU A 118 -12.13 -12.43 8.12
C LEU A 118 -13.32 -13.38 7.99
N ASP A 119 -13.47 -14.32 8.93
CA ASP A 119 -14.69 -15.12 9.10
C ASP A 119 -15.84 -14.27 9.65
N SER A 120 -15.53 -13.25 10.47
CA SER A 120 -16.52 -12.39 11.12
C SER A 120 -16.74 -11.06 10.42
N LEU A 121 -15.76 -10.59 9.62
CA LEU A 121 -15.74 -9.26 9.01
C LEU A 121 -15.41 -9.33 7.52
N ASP A 122 -15.98 -8.37 6.77
CA ASP A 122 -15.61 -8.13 5.37
C ASP A 122 -15.11 -6.70 5.14
N PRO A 123 -13.92 -6.35 5.64
CA PRO A 123 -13.35 -5.02 5.46
C PRO A 123 -12.90 -4.80 4.01
N LEU A 124 -13.11 -3.60 3.48
CA LEU A 124 -12.58 -3.18 2.18
C LEU A 124 -11.07 -2.93 2.22
N ARG A 125 -10.53 -2.62 3.41
CA ARG A 125 -9.12 -2.30 3.62
C ARG A 125 -8.59 -2.96 4.88
N ILE A 126 -7.43 -3.60 4.76
CA ILE A 126 -6.65 -4.14 5.88
C ILE A 126 -5.30 -3.46 5.88
N ILE A 127 -4.89 -2.92 7.03
CA ILE A 127 -3.53 -2.44 7.26
C ILE A 127 -2.92 -3.31 8.37
N VAL A 128 -1.72 -3.81 8.15
CA VAL A 128 -0.94 -4.57 9.13
C VAL A 128 0.35 -3.82 9.39
N ILE A 129 0.64 -3.53 10.65
CA ILE A 129 1.90 -2.96 11.11
C ILE A 129 2.55 -4.03 11.97
N ALA A 130 3.67 -4.58 11.56
CA ALA A 130 4.35 -5.63 12.31
C ALA A 130 5.84 -5.70 11.95
N PRO A 131 6.64 -6.42 12.74
CA PRO A 131 8.03 -6.69 12.41
C PRO A 131 8.17 -7.44 11.07
N PRO A 132 9.28 -7.25 10.32
CA PRO A 132 9.48 -7.92 9.03
C PRO A 132 9.32 -9.46 9.06
N PRO A 133 9.86 -10.21 10.05
CA PRO A 133 9.67 -11.67 10.10
C PRO A 133 8.21 -12.09 10.24
N PHE A 134 7.41 -11.30 10.97
CA PHE A 134 6.00 -11.58 11.19
C PHE A 134 5.19 -11.39 9.91
N LEU A 135 5.40 -10.28 9.19
CA LEU A 135 4.76 -10.06 7.90
C LEU A 135 5.13 -11.15 6.89
N ALA A 136 6.38 -11.60 6.91
CA ALA A 136 6.83 -12.70 6.05
C ALA A 136 6.05 -13.99 6.34
N ALA A 137 5.96 -14.40 7.61
CA ALA A 137 5.21 -15.58 8.01
C ALA A 137 3.71 -15.49 7.65
N MET A 138 3.10 -14.31 7.82
CA MET A 138 1.70 -14.04 7.46
C MET A 138 1.41 -14.18 5.95
N LEU A 139 2.41 -13.92 5.11
CA LEU A 139 2.33 -14.01 3.65
C LEU A 139 2.89 -15.33 3.10
N ASP A 140 3.12 -16.33 3.95
CA ASP A 140 3.75 -17.61 3.62
C ASP A 140 5.10 -17.43 2.88
N THR A 141 5.92 -16.50 3.37
CA THR A 141 7.26 -16.25 2.86
C THR A 141 8.29 -16.22 3.97
N ARG A 142 9.57 -16.12 3.60
CA ARG A 142 10.69 -16.09 4.53
C ARG A 142 11.60 -14.93 4.20
N ILE A 143 12.14 -14.31 5.24
CA ILE A 143 13.18 -13.28 5.10
C ILE A 143 14.49 -13.79 5.66
N MET A 144 15.59 -13.29 5.10
CA MET A 144 16.92 -13.49 5.68
C MET A 144 17.10 -12.47 6.80
N ASP A 145 17.12 -12.94 8.04
CA ASP A 145 17.20 -12.09 9.23
C ASP A 145 18.65 -11.80 9.69
N GLY A 146 19.63 -12.42 9.02
CA GLY A 146 21.05 -12.33 9.43
C GLY A 146 21.65 -10.92 9.38
N HIS A 147 21.03 -10.01 8.62
CA HIS A 147 21.49 -8.62 8.48
C HIS A 147 20.54 -7.59 9.10
N SER A 148 19.44 -8.02 9.74
CA SER A 148 18.42 -7.11 10.30
C SER A 148 18.98 -6.12 11.31
N TRP A 149 20.03 -6.50 12.03
CA TRP A 149 20.76 -5.66 12.99
C TRP A 149 21.33 -4.38 12.36
N ALA A 150 21.70 -4.40 11.07
CA ALA A 150 22.29 -3.24 10.39
C ALA A 150 21.23 -2.21 9.96
N PHE A 151 19.97 -2.63 9.83
CA PHE A 151 18.87 -1.77 9.40
C PHE A 151 18.06 -1.24 10.59
N GLU A 152 17.98 -2.01 11.69
CA GLU A 152 17.18 -1.70 12.88
C GLU A 152 15.75 -1.28 12.54
N VAL A 153 15.08 -2.07 11.67
CA VAL A 153 13.70 -1.82 11.23
C VAL A 153 12.72 -2.52 12.17
N PRO A 154 12.07 -1.79 13.12
CA PRO A 154 11.18 -2.44 14.09
C PRO A 154 9.84 -2.86 13.47
N PHE A 155 9.37 -2.12 12.46
CA PHE A 155 8.08 -2.32 11.84
C PHE A 155 8.12 -2.01 10.36
N GLN A 156 7.29 -2.73 9.62
CA GLN A 156 6.90 -2.44 8.25
C GLN A 156 5.37 -2.32 8.19
N VAL A 157 4.86 -1.69 7.14
CA VAL A 157 3.41 -1.55 6.94
C VAL A 157 2.99 -2.19 5.63
N LEU A 158 2.03 -3.09 5.73
CA LEU A 158 1.35 -3.72 4.60
C LEU A 158 -0.09 -3.23 4.58
N GLN A 159 -0.59 -2.83 3.42
CA GLN A 159 -1.98 -2.48 3.21
C GLN A 159 -2.53 -3.23 1.99
N LEU A 160 -3.67 -3.89 2.18
CA LEU A 160 -4.41 -4.58 1.13
C LEU A 160 -5.81 -3.96 1.02
N GLU A 161 -6.28 -3.75 -0.20
CA GLU A 161 -7.63 -3.26 -0.48
C GLU A 161 -8.35 -4.11 -1.53
N GLN A 162 -9.68 -4.14 -1.43
CA GLN A 162 -10.58 -4.73 -2.40
C GLN A 162 -11.60 -3.70 -2.88
N ASN A 163 -12.04 -3.80 -4.13
CA ASN A 163 -12.96 -2.84 -4.75
C ASN A 163 -14.41 -2.94 -4.21
N SER A 164 -14.80 -4.11 -3.72
CA SER A 164 -16.16 -4.37 -3.25
C SER A 164 -16.17 -5.42 -2.15
N ARG A 165 -17.14 -5.32 -1.26
CA ARG A 165 -17.45 -6.37 -0.30
C ARG A 165 -17.95 -7.62 -1.02
N VAL A 166 -17.53 -8.78 -0.57
CA VAL A 166 -18.01 -10.06 -1.07
C VAL A 166 -19.33 -10.35 -0.34
N CYS A 167 -20.48 -10.16 -1.01
CA CYS A 167 -21.82 -10.29 -0.43
C CYS A 167 -22.18 -11.67 0.15
N LYS A 168 -21.25 -12.63 0.14
CA LYS A 168 -21.19 -13.87 0.90
C LYS A 168 -19.86 -14.52 0.49
N PRO A 169 -18.90 -14.77 1.39
CA PRO A 169 -17.77 -15.63 1.01
C PRO A 169 -18.36 -16.96 0.52
N PRO A 170 -17.87 -17.53 -0.60
CA PRO A 170 -18.20 -18.91 -0.92
C PRO A 170 -17.90 -19.72 0.34
N LEU A 171 -18.85 -20.55 0.80
CA LEU A 171 -18.62 -21.50 1.88
C LEU A 171 -17.25 -22.14 1.62
N PRO A 172 -16.28 -22.04 2.56
CA PRO A 172 -15.00 -22.66 2.35
C PRO A 172 -15.28 -24.12 2.05
N SER A 173 -14.87 -24.60 0.87
CA SER A 173 -14.77 -26.03 0.68
C SER A 173 -13.88 -26.51 1.82
N GLU A 174 -14.35 -27.42 2.67
CA GLU A 174 -13.74 -27.84 3.95
C GLU A 174 -12.29 -28.37 3.84
N THR A 175 -11.67 -28.29 2.66
CA THR A 175 -10.44 -28.98 2.28
C THR A 175 -9.24 -28.07 1.97
N LYS A 176 -9.36 -26.73 1.92
CA LYS A 176 -8.17 -25.85 1.84
C LYS A 176 -8.35 -24.55 2.64
N GLN A 177 -7.85 -24.53 3.87
CA GLN A 177 -7.58 -23.27 4.57
C GLN A 177 -6.56 -22.47 3.74
N SER A 178 -6.85 -21.20 3.45
CA SER A 178 -5.91 -20.32 2.76
C SER A 178 -4.57 -20.31 3.50
N VAL A 179 -3.48 -20.45 2.73
CA VAL A 179 -2.13 -20.59 3.28
C VAL A 179 -1.54 -19.21 3.62
N SER A 180 -1.90 -18.16 2.89
CA SER A 180 -1.43 -16.80 3.11
C SER A 180 -2.57 -15.77 3.09
N LEU A 181 -2.36 -14.60 3.71
CA LEU A 181 -3.32 -13.50 3.67
C LEU A 181 -3.64 -13.03 2.23
N LEU A 182 -2.68 -13.15 1.30
CA LEU A 182 -2.84 -12.76 -0.10
C LEU A 182 -3.85 -13.63 -0.85
N GLU A 183 -3.96 -14.90 -0.46
CA GLU A 183 -4.84 -15.88 -1.10
C GLU A 183 -6.24 -15.93 -0.49
N THR A 184 -6.48 -15.18 0.59
CA THR A 184 -7.77 -15.19 1.29
C THR A 184 -8.88 -14.57 0.46
N ARG A 185 -8.54 -13.56 -0.35
CA ARG A 185 -9.48 -12.72 -1.10
C ARG A 185 -8.82 -12.20 -2.36
N VAL A 186 -9.63 -11.72 -3.29
CA VAL A 186 -9.15 -11.06 -4.51
C VAL A 186 -8.85 -9.59 -4.17
N TRP A 187 -7.60 -9.32 -3.82
CA TRP A 187 -7.13 -7.97 -3.52
C TRP A 187 -6.83 -7.20 -4.81
N SER A 188 -7.30 -5.95 -4.90
CA SER A 188 -7.12 -5.06 -6.05
C SER A 188 -5.95 -4.09 -5.90
N SER A 189 -5.59 -3.75 -4.66
CA SER A 189 -4.53 -2.81 -4.33
C SER A 189 -3.62 -3.36 -3.24
N PHE A 190 -2.31 -3.18 -3.41
CA PHE A 190 -1.31 -3.52 -2.42
C PHE A 190 -0.36 -2.34 -2.21
N ALA A 191 -0.25 -1.88 -0.97
CA ALA A 191 0.75 -0.89 -0.58
C ALA A 191 1.69 -1.48 0.47
N PHE A 192 2.98 -1.27 0.27
CA PHE A 192 4.03 -1.76 1.16
C PHE A 192 4.99 -0.64 1.52
N ASN A 193 5.16 -0.40 2.82
CA ASN A 193 6.13 0.52 3.39
C ASN A 193 7.19 -0.29 4.14
N GLU A 194 8.38 -0.34 3.55
CA GLU A 194 9.51 -1.14 3.98
C GLU A 194 10.33 -0.50 5.11
N SER A 195 9.98 0.74 5.48
CA SER A 195 10.76 1.60 6.38
C SER A 195 12.03 2.17 5.71
N SER A 196 12.99 2.61 6.53
CA SER A 196 14.25 3.22 6.11
C SER A 196 15.40 2.23 6.16
N SER A 197 16.21 2.21 5.10
CA SER A 197 17.49 1.51 5.06
C SER A 197 18.68 2.41 5.40
N LEU A 198 18.44 3.69 5.74
CA LEU A 198 19.48 4.69 5.95
C LEU A 198 20.52 4.28 7.00
N ARG A 199 20.12 3.53 8.04
CA ARG A 199 21.03 3.05 9.09
C ARG A 199 22.12 2.12 8.58
N ALA A 200 21.82 1.31 7.55
CA ALA A 200 22.76 0.33 7.04
C ALA A 200 24.03 0.97 6.46
N TYR A 201 23.93 2.19 5.93
CA TYR A 201 25.05 2.94 5.36
C TYR A 201 26.07 3.44 6.40
N ASN A 202 25.74 3.40 7.70
CA ASN A 202 26.71 3.70 8.74
C ASN A 202 27.75 2.59 8.93
N HIS A 203 27.55 1.44 8.31
CA HIS A 203 28.40 0.27 8.45
C HIS A 203 29.32 0.11 7.24
N TYR A 204 30.57 -0.26 7.53
CA TYR A 204 31.50 -0.70 6.50
C TYR A 204 30.92 -1.92 5.77
N GLU A 205 31.14 -2.00 4.45
CA GLU A 205 30.60 -3.06 3.58
C GLU A 205 29.06 -3.17 3.57
N TYR A 206 28.36 -2.04 3.75
CA TYR A 206 26.89 -2.00 3.71
C TYR A 206 26.29 -2.71 2.48
N PHE A 207 26.98 -2.65 1.34
CA PHE A 207 26.61 -3.26 0.07
C PHE A 207 26.51 -4.80 0.10
N MET A 208 27.04 -5.46 1.15
CA MET A 208 26.89 -6.89 1.39
C MET A 208 25.62 -7.25 2.17
N PHE A 209 24.94 -6.26 2.75
CA PHE A 209 23.76 -6.48 3.56
C PHE A 209 22.51 -6.65 2.71
N GLN A 210 21.51 -7.32 3.30
CA GLN A 210 20.22 -7.58 2.66
C GLN A 210 19.14 -6.92 3.50
N VAL A 211 18.34 -6.07 2.86
CA VAL A 211 17.21 -5.38 3.50
C VAL A 211 16.25 -6.44 4.06
N PRO A 212 15.79 -6.37 5.32
CA PRO A 212 14.85 -7.34 5.88
C PRO A 212 13.48 -7.20 5.21
N SER A 213 13.30 -7.90 4.10
CA SER A 213 12.18 -7.69 3.17
C SER A 213 11.67 -8.99 2.55
N LEU A 214 10.34 -9.05 2.38
CA LEU A 214 9.66 -10.08 1.60
C LEU A 214 10.08 -10.07 0.12
N PHE A 215 10.50 -8.92 -0.41
CA PHE A 215 10.88 -8.79 -1.82
C PHE A 215 12.19 -9.48 -2.16
N ASN A 216 13.05 -9.81 -1.19
CA ASN A 216 14.21 -10.65 -1.46
C ASN A 216 13.79 -12.00 -2.02
N LYS A 217 12.83 -12.66 -1.36
CA LYS A 217 12.34 -13.96 -1.78
C LYS A 217 11.51 -13.82 -3.06
N TRP A 218 10.58 -12.87 -3.12
CA TRP A 218 9.71 -12.71 -4.28
C TRP A 218 10.47 -12.32 -5.55
N GLY A 219 11.43 -11.40 -5.46
CA GLY A 219 12.29 -11.01 -6.58
C GLY A 219 13.18 -12.17 -7.04
N THR A 220 13.76 -12.94 -6.10
CA THR A 220 14.56 -14.13 -6.45
C THR A 220 13.70 -15.20 -7.14
N VAL A 221 12.47 -15.41 -6.67
CA VAL A 221 11.48 -16.30 -7.32
C VAL A 221 11.20 -15.84 -8.74
N ALA A 222 10.97 -14.54 -8.92
CA ALA A 222 10.68 -13.95 -10.22
C ALA A 222 11.85 -14.10 -11.22
N SER A 223 13.09 -13.96 -10.75
CA SER A 223 14.28 -13.89 -11.60
C SER A 223 14.98 -15.23 -11.85
N THR A 224 14.91 -16.19 -10.92
CA THR A 224 15.87 -17.32 -10.91
C THR A 224 15.32 -18.68 -10.48
N GLN A 225 14.07 -18.78 -10.02
CA GLN A 225 13.60 -19.99 -9.34
C GLN A 225 12.74 -20.91 -10.22
N LEU A 226 12.49 -22.13 -9.72
CA LEU A 226 11.68 -23.17 -10.35
C LEU A 226 10.37 -22.61 -10.91
N PHE A 227 10.08 -22.94 -12.19
CA PHE A 227 8.91 -22.44 -12.92
C PHE A 227 7.60 -22.56 -12.13
N SER A 228 7.41 -23.64 -11.35
CA SER A 228 6.23 -23.83 -10.49
C SER A 228 6.07 -22.73 -9.44
N GLU A 229 7.12 -22.39 -8.70
CA GLU A 229 7.04 -21.38 -7.63
C GLU A 229 6.75 -19.98 -8.20
N ARG A 230 7.35 -19.68 -9.36
CA ARG A 230 7.07 -18.44 -10.09
C ARG A 230 5.60 -18.35 -10.53
N LEU A 231 5.04 -19.46 -11.03
CA LEU A 231 3.64 -19.50 -11.43
C LEU A 231 2.70 -19.32 -10.24
N ASP A 232 3.01 -19.93 -9.10
CA ASP A 232 2.19 -19.83 -7.89
C ASP A 232 2.22 -18.40 -7.34
N LEU A 233 3.40 -17.77 -7.23
CA LEU A 233 3.51 -16.37 -6.83
C LEU A 233 2.82 -15.43 -7.82
N SER A 234 3.01 -15.63 -9.13
CA SER A 234 2.34 -14.82 -10.15
C SER A 234 0.82 -14.96 -10.07
N ARG A 235 0.28 -16.15 -9.75
CA ARG A 235 -1.16 -16.35 -9.56
C ARG A 235 -1.69 -15.54 -8.38
N SER A 236 -0.96 -15.51 -7.26
CA SER A 236 -1.34 -14.75 -6.06
C SER A 236 -1.19 -13.23 -6.25
N LEU A 237 -0.30 -12.78 -7.14
CA LEU A 237 -0.07 -11.37 -7.44
C LEU A 237 -0.89 -10.84 -8.63
N LYS A 238 -1.52 -11.73 -9.42
CA LYS A 238 -2.24 -11.35 -10.65
C LYS A 238 -3.44 -10.44 -10.42
N SER A 239 -4.08 -10.47 -9.26
CA SER A 239 -5.27 -9.67 -9.00
C SER A 239 -4.99 -8.18 -8.78
N PHE A 240 -3.74 -7.81 -8.48
CA PHE A 240 -3.38 -6.43 -8.19
C PHE A 240 -3.44 -5.56 -9.44
N THR A 241 -4.18 -4.47 -9.30
CA THR A 241 -4.35 -3.40 -10.31
C THR A 241 -3.66 -2.11 -9.90
N SER A 242 -3.37 -1.94 -8.60
CA SER A 242 -2.63 -0.82 -8.04
C SER A 242 -1.56 -1.32 -7.08
N PHE A 243 -0.34 -0.83 -7.21
CA PHE A 243 0.76 -1.16 -6.31
C PHE A 243 1.48 0.12 -5.86
N LYS A 244 1.69 0.24 -4.55
CA LYS A 244 2.44 1.35 -3.96
C LYS A 244 3.60 0.82 -3.12
N TYR A 245 4.81 1.25 -3.43
CA TYR A 245 6.00 0.91 -2.69
C TYR A 245 6.63 2.16 -2.08
N THR A 246 6.97 2.09 -0.80
CA THR A 246 7.65 3.14 -0.06
C THR A 246 8.80 2.52 0.70
N ALA A 247 10.01 2.98 0.43
CA ALA A 247 11.21 2.60 1.16
C ALA A 247 12.13 3.82 1.19
N VAL A 248 12.75 4.13 2.32
CA VAL A 248 13.63 5.31 2.41
C VAL A 248 15.08 4.86 2.24
N PHE A 249 15.72 5.35 1.17
CA PHE A 249 17.09 5.01 0.77
C PHE A 249 17.38 3.50 0.64
N PRO A 250 16.53 2.69 -0.02
CA PRO A 250 16.85 1.29 -0.26
C PRO A 250 18.07 1.16 -1.19
N PHE A 251 18.77 0.03 -1.11
CA PHE A 251 19.85 -0.29 -2.05
C PHE A 251 19.29 -0.56 -3.46
N TYR A 252 19.99 -0.14 -4.51
CA TYR A 252 19.53 -0.29 -5.91
C TYR A 252 19.34 -1.76 -6.30
N ASN A 253 20.17 -2.65 -5.75
CA ASN A 253 20.08 -4.09 -5.98
C ASN A 253 18.81 -4.68 -5.35
N HIS A 254 18.36 -4.13 -4.23
CA HIS A 254 17.09 -4.46 -3.60
C HIS A 254 15.91 -3.89 -4.40
N VAL A 255 16.01 -2.65 -4.88
CA VAL A 255 15.01 -2.08 -5.80
C VAL A 255 14.84 -2.97 -7.03
N LYS A 256 15.91 -3.55 -7.58
CA LYS A 256 15.82 -4.53 -8.67
C LYS A 256 14.98 -5.75 -8.31
N LEU A 257 15.14 -6.31 -7.11
CA LEU A 257 14.35 -7.46 -6.63
C LEU A 257 12.86 -7.09 -6.46
N VAL A 258 12.59 -5.87 -5.97
CA VAL A 258 11.21 -5.34 -5.88
C VAL A 258 10.60 -5.24 -7.28
N LEU A 259 11.32 -4.68 -8.25
CA LEU A 259 10.86 -4.57 -9.65
C LEU A 259 10.61 -5.94 -10.28
N ASP A 260 11.47 -6.92 -10.03
CA ASP A 260 11.28 -8.29 -10.53
C ASP A 260 9.99 -8.93 -9.99
N ALA A 261 9.66 -8.68 -8.71
CA ALA A 261 8.38 -9.12 -8.14
C ALA A 261 7.18 -8.36 -8.74
N ILE A 262 7.31 -7.05 -8.97
CA ILE A 262 6.27 -6.21 -9.60
C ILE A 262 5.94 -6.70 -11.01
N GLU A 263 6.93 -7.17 -11.77
CA GLU A 263 6.70 -7.72 -13.12
C GLU A 263 5.78 -8.95 -13.12
N LEU A 264 5.61 -9.64 -11.99
CA LEU A 264 4.65 -10.75 -11.85
C LEU A 264 3.20 -10.26 -11.69
N MET A 265 2.97 -8.98 -11.36
CA MET A 265 1.66 -8.34 -11.26
C MET A 265 1.10 -8.00 -12.64
N THR A 266 0.70 -9.01 -13.39
CA THR A 266 0.34 -8.88 -14.82
C THR A 266 -0.86 -7.96 -15.13
N ASN A 267 -1.72 -7.64 -14.15
CA ASN A 267 -2.85 -6.73 -14.31
C ASN A 267 -2.63 -5.33 -13.70
N LEU A 268 -1.38 -5.01 -13.33
CA LEU A 268 -1.04 -3.77 -12.63
C LEU A 268 -1.21 -2.54 -13.53
N ARG A 269 -2.21 -1.70 -13.26
CA ARG A 269 -2.53 -0.47 -14.01
C ARG A 269 -1.87 0.79 -13.45
N SER A 270 -1.77 0.90 -12.13
CA SER A 270 -1.15 2.05 -11.44
C SER A 270 0.00 1.59 -10.54
N LEU A 271 1.16 2.23 -10.68
CA LEU A 271 2.35 1.97 -9.90
C LEU A 271 2.82 3.27 -9.25
N SER A 272 2.98 3.27 -7.93
CA SER A 272 3.59 4.39 -7.21
C SER A 272 4.81 3.95 -6.42
N ILE A 273 5.94 4.65 -6.60
CA ILE A 273 7.19 4.34 -5.91
C ILE A 273 7.73 5.60 -5.24
N GLN A 274 8.14 5.47 -3.99
CA GLN A 274 8.81 6.49 -3.20
C GLN A 274 10.08 5.89 -2.59
N LEU A 275 11.25 6.43 -2.95
CA LEU A 275 12.57 6.01 -2.48
C LEU A 275 13.21 7.04 -1.51
N ALA A 276 12.74 8.29 -1.54
CA ALA A 276 13.25 9.36 -0.71
C ALA A 276 12.37 9.58 0.55
N PRO A 277 12.95 10.13 1.64
CA PRO A 277 12.18 10.52 2.80
C PRO A 277 11.14 11.59 2.44
N SER A 278 10.02 11.60 3.16
CA SER A 278 9.03 12.65 2.97
C SER A 278 9.62 14.03 3.35
N PRO A 279 9.22 15.15 2.74
CA PRO A 279 9.83 16.47 3.00
C PRO A 279 9.80 16.94 4.47
N ASN A 280 8.86 16.44 5.26
CA ASN A 280 8.73 16.74 6.69
C ASN A 280 9.40 15.70 7.61
N ASP A 281 10.11 14.74 7.03
CA ASP A 281 10.79 13.68 7.77
C ASP A 281 12.21 14.13 8.14
N LYS A 282 12.56 13.99 9.42
CA LYS A 282 13.87 14.41 9.95
C LYS A 282 14.87 13.25 9.99
N ILE A 283 14.54 12.12 9.35
CA ILE A 283 15.35 10.91 9.39
C ILE A 283 16.77 11.14 8.87
N THR A 284 16.94 12.00 7.85
CA THR A 284 18.25 12.40 7.32
C THR A 284 19.05 13.22 8.32
N GLU A 285 18.44 14.21 8.98
CA GLU A 285 19.10 15.04 10.00
C GLU A 285 19.53 14.23 11.24
N MET A 286 18.77 13.18 11.59
CA MET A 286 19.06 12.33 12.75
C MET A 286 20.21 11.35 12.48
N GLU A 287 20.27 10.78 11.29
CA GLU A 287 21.24 9.73 10.92
C GLU A 287 22.53 10.29 10.30
N GLN A 288 22.56 11.54 9.81
CA GLN A 288 23.77 12.25 9.37
C GLN A 288 24.84 12.45 10.45
N ARG A 289 24.59 11.99 11.68
CA ARG A 289 25.56 12.01 12.79
C ARG A 289 26.49 10.78 12.80
N GLY A 290 26.27 9.82 11.90
CA GLY A 290 27.09 8.60 11.77
C GLY A 290 28.29 8.75 10.83
N SER A 291 28.93 7.62 10.50
CA SER A 291 30.11 7.53 9.62
C SER A 291 29.79 7.36 8.13
N MET A 292 28.51 7.40 7.75
CA MET A 292 28.04 7.27 6.38
C MET A 292 28.56 8.40 5.46
N ASP A 293 28.96 8.06 4.24
CA ASP A 293 29.12 9.06 3.17
C ASP A 293 27.73 9.54 2.74
N PRO A 294 27.40 10.83 2.89
CA PRO A 294 26.08 11.34 2.55
C PRO A 294 25.73 11.18 1.07
N SER A 295 26.69 10.92 0.18
CA SER A 295 26.49 10.76 -1.27
C SER A 295 25.95 9.38 -1.64
N ASP A 296 26.35 8.33 -0.91
CA ASP A 296 26.01 6.94 -1.25
C ASP A 296 24.50 6.71 -1.35
N PRO A 297 23.67 7.10 -0.36
CA PRO A 297 22.22 6.88 -0.45
C PRO A 297 21.57 7.59 -1.64
N TRP A 298 22.08 8.76 -2.04
CA TRP A 298 21.55 9.49 -3.20
C TRP A 298 21.94 8.84 -4.53
N MET A 299 23.17 8.33 -4.65
CA MET A 299 23.59 7.56 -5.83
C MET A 299 22.77 6.27 -6.00
N GLU A 300 22.43 5.62 -4.89
CA GLU A 300 21.55 4.44 -4.85
C GLU A 300 20.13 4.78 -5.33
N ILE A 301 19.57 5.94 -4.91
CA ILE A 301 18.29 6.44 -5.40
C ILE A 301 18.34 6.71 -6.92
N ALA A 302 19.36 7.41 -7.40
CA ALA A 302 19.50 7.73 -8.83
C ALA A 302 19.56 6.44 -9.68
N THR A 303 20.37 5.47 -9.25
CA THR A 303 20.46 4.15 -9.89
C THR A 303 19.13 3.39 -9.81
N GLY A 304 18.46 3.42 -8.66
CA GLY A 304 17.14 2.83 -8.47
C GLY A 304 16.09 3.41 -9.42
N TYR A 305 16.06 4.73 -9.60
CA TYR A 305 15.14 5.39 -10.55
C TYR A 305 15.44 5.07 -12.00
N SER A 306 16.70 4.88 -12.38
CA SER A 306 17.06 4.40 -13.72
C SER A 306 16.47 3.00 -13.99
N LEU A 307 16.57 2.09 -13.00
CA LEU A 307 15.94 0.77 -13.10
C LEU A 307 14.41 0.87 -13.18
N ILE A 308 13.79 1.70 -12.34
CA ILE A 308 12.34 1.95 -12.34
C ILE A 308 11.88 2.46 -13.72
N ALA A 309 12.59 3.43 -14.30
CA ALA A 309 12.26 4.01 -15.61
C ALA A 309 12.18 2.92 -16.69
N HIS A 310 13.17 2.01 -16.72
CA HIS A 310 13.20 0.92 -17.68
C HIS A 310 12.09 -0.12 -17.45
N THR A 311 11.79 -0.47 -16.19
CA THR A 311 10.68 -1.39 -15.87
C THR A 311 9.32 -0.76 -16.21
N VAL A 312 9.09 0.51 -15.88
CA VAL A 312 7.88 1.26 -16.24
C VAL A 312 7.69 1.29 -17.75
N ARG A 313 8.75 1.61 -18.51
CA ARG A 313 8.71 1.56 -19.98
C ARG A 313 8.32 0.17 -20.50
N LYS A 314 8.96 -0.89 -19.97
CA LYS A 314 8.70 -2.29 -20.36
C LYS A 314 7.25 -2.69 -20.06
N MET A 315 6.76 -2.44 -18.84
CA MET A 315 5.39 -2.76 -18.45
C MET A 315 4.36 -1.91 -19.22
N GLY A 316 4.70 -0.65 -19.51
CA GLY A 316 3.96 0.18 -20.42
C GLY A 316 3.86 -0.47 -21.80
N ALA A 317 4.96 -0.92 -22.40
CA ALA A 317 4.95 -1.56 -23.72
C ALA A 317 4.14 -2.87 -23.79
N LEU A 318 3.96 -3.56 -22.65
CA LEU A 318 3.11 -4.74 -22.53
C LEU A 318 1.63 -4.40 -22.26
N ASP A 319 1.27 -3.12 -22.28
CA ASP A 319 -0.05 -2.59 -21.92
C ASP A 319 -0.55 -3.11 -20.57
N SER A 320 0.36 -3.45 -19.64
CA SER A 320 0.00 -3.77 -18.26
C SER A 320 -0.14 -2.48 -17.47
N LEU A 321 0.84 -1.58 -17.55
CA LEU A 321 0.89 -0.34 -16.77
C LEU A 321 0.40 0.89 -17.57
N VAL A 322 -0.46 1.69 -16.95
CA VAL A 322 -1.07 2.90 -17.53
C VAL A 322 -0.65 4.17 -16.78
N GLU A 323 -0.42 4.06 -15.48
CA GLU A 323 -0.06 5.20 -14.63
C GLU A 323 1.16 4.86 -13.78
N PHE A 324 2.15 5.75 -13.78
CA PHE A 324 3.30 5.70 -12.89
C PHE A 324 3.41 7.01 -12.10
N ARG A 325 3.57 6.93 -10.78
CA ARG A 325 3.70 8.10 -9.90
C ARG A 325 4.87 8.00 -8.94
N THR A 326 5.73 9.01 -8.90
CA THR A 326 6.74 9.16 -7.84
C THR A 326 6.50 10.42 -6.99
N PRO A 327 6.19 10.27 -5.69
CA PRO A 327 6.14 11.39 -4.76
C PRO A 327 7.48 12.12 -4.57
N ASP A 328 8.61 11.47 -4.89
CA ASP A 328 9.94 12.07 -4.74
C ASP A 328 10.15 13.25 -5.70
N TYR A 329 9.36 13.35 -6.76
CA TYR A 329 9.37 14.47 -7.69
C TYR A 329 8.92 15.80 -7.06
N GLU A 330 8.15 15.73 -5.96
CA GLU A 330 7.77 16.90 -5.18
C GLU A 330 8.96 17.48 -4.41
N PHE A 331 10.03 16.69 -4.19
CA PHE A 331 11.23 17.14 -3.50
C PHE A 331 12.15 17.90 -4.47
N ASP A 332 12.26 19.22 -4.26
CA ASP A 332 12.96 20.13 -5.18
C ASP A 332 14.41 19.71 -5.49
N ALA A 333 15.12 19.15 -4.51
CA ALA A 333 16.52 18.74 -4.69
C ALA A 333 16.67 17.53 -5.63
N LEU A 334 15.68 16.63 -5.67
CA LEU A 334 15.68 15.48 -6.58
C LEU A 334 15.03 15.79 -7.93
N ARG A 335 14.16 16.80 -8.01
CA ARG A 335 13.33 17.05 -9.19
C ARG A 335 14.15 17.14 -10.49
N SER A 336 15.27 17.87 -10.48
CA SER A 336 16.09 18.03 -11.68
C SER A 336 16.70 16.70 -12.15
N GLU A 337 17.22 15.90 -11.22
CA GLU A 337 17.85 14.62 -11.52
C GLU A 337 16.81 13.58 -11.98
N LEU A 338 15.67 13.49 -11.28
CA LEU A 338 14.57 12.61 -11.66
C LEU A 338 13.97 12.98 -13.02
N SER A 339 13.90 14.28 -13.35
CA SER A 339 13.43 14.72 -14.67
C SER A 339 14.32 14.21 -15.79
N THR A 340 15.65 14.26 -15.60
CA THR A 340 16.60 13.71 -16.57
C THR A 340 16.46 12.19 -16.66
N ILE A 341 16.56 11.47 -15.54
CA ILE A 341 16.56 10.00 -15.52
C ILE A 341 15.26 9.42 -16.10
N LEU A 342 14.10 9.94 -15.66
CA LEU A 342 12.80 9.44 -16.10
C LEU A 342 12.43 9.95 -17.49
N GLY A 343 12.74 11.22 -17.79
CA GLY A 343 12.46 11.84 -19.09
C GLY A 343 13.21 11.14 -20.23
N ASP A 344 14.50 10.84 -20.05
CA ASP A 344 15.35 10.17 -21.05
C ASP A 344 14.80 8.81 -21.49
N VAL A 345 14.03 8.13 -20.63
CA VAL A 345 13.51 6.79 -20.89
C VAL A 345 12.01 6.79 -21.25
N LEU A 346 11.22 7.63 -20.58
CA LEU A 346 9.75 7.61 -20.68
C LEU A 346 9.20 8.54 -21.75
N ASP A 347 9.82 9.71 -21.98
CA ASP A 347 9.28 10.72 -22.90
C ASP A 347 9.26 10.23 -24.35
N SER A 348 10.24 9.39 -24.72
CA SER A 348 10.29 8.76 -26.04
C SER A 348 9.37 7.55 -26.21
N SER A 349 8.61 7.18 -25.17
CA SER A 349 7.93 5.87 -25.06
C SER A 349 6.41 5.99 -24.93
N GLY A 350 5.82 7.11 -25.37
CA GLY A 350 4.37 7.34 -25.34
C GLY A 350 3.79 7.63 -23.94
N TRP A 351 4.65 8.00 -22.99
CA TRP A 351 4.25 8.47 -21.67
C TRP A 351 4.18 10.00 -21.67
N VAL A 352 3.14 10.54 -21.03
CA VAL A 352 2.96 11.99 -20.85
C VAL A 352 3.10 12.32 -19.39
N HIS A 353 3.96 13.29 -19.08
CA HIS A 353 4.20 13.78 -17.73
C HIS A 353 3.29 14.96 -17.37
N ASP A 354 2.78 14.97 -16.14
CA ASP A 354 1.89 16.03 -15.62
C ASP A 354 2.62 17.23 -14.99
N GLY A 355 3.96 17.22 -14.98
CA GLY A 355 4.78 18.23 -14.32
C GLY A 355 4.84 18.10 -12.79
N ARG A 356 4.13 17.12 -12.20
CA ARG A 356 3.99 16.91 -10.75
C ARG A 356 4.39 15.49 -10.31
N GLY A 357 5.09 14.75 -11.15
CA GLY A 357 5.62 13.42 -10.83
C GLY A 357 4.69 12.27 -11.19
N THR A 358 3.71 12.49 -12.07
CA THR A 358 2.86 11.44 -12.64
C THR A 358 3.11 11.33 -14.14
N TRP A 359 3.30 10.10 -14.60
CA TRP A 359 3.37 9.74 -16.01
C TRP A 359 2.17 8.88 -16.34
N THR A 360 1.44 9.26 -17.40
CA THR A 360 0.30 8.49 -17.92
C THR A 360 0.61 8.03 -19.33
N LYS A 361 0.42 6.74 -19.59
CA LYS A 361 0.61 6.16 -20.92
C LYS A 361 -0.55 6.56 -21.83
N VAL A 362 -0.22 7.17 -22.97
CA VAL A 362 -1.23 7.48 -23.98
C VAL A 362 -1.67 6.17 -24.63
N PRO A 363 -2.97 5.90 -24.74
CA PRO A 363 -3.46 4.75 -25.49
C PRO A 363 -2.93 4.89 -26.93
N SER A 364 -2.26 3.87 -27.43
CA SER A 364 -2.03 3.74 -28.87
C SER A 364 -3.40 3.63 -29.52
N ASN A 365 -3.96 4.76 -29.96
CA ASN A 365 -5.08 4.74 -30.89
C ASN A 365 -4.61 3.90 -32.07
N GLY A 366 -5.25 2.76 -32.29
CA GLY A 366 -5.01 1.97 -33.49
C GLY A 366 -5.10 2.92 -34.68
N GLU A 367 -4.03 2.95 -35.46
CA GLU A 367 -4.01 3.57 -36.78
C GLU A 367 -5.15 2.95 -37.61
N ASP A 368 -6.34 3.55 -37.55
CA ASP A 368 -7.33 3.45 -38.62
C ASP A 368 -6.88 4.48 -39.67
N ASP A 369 -5.68 4.24 -40.23
CA ASP A 369 -5.17 4.90 -41.41
C ASP A 369 -5.94 4.30 -42.59
N ARG A 370 -7.24 4.66 -42.66
CA ARG A 370 -8.06 4.45 -43.84
C ARG A 370 -7.50 5.33 -44.94
N LEU A 371 -6.54 4.76 -45.64
CA LEU A 371 -6.22 4.94 -47.04
C LEU A 371 -7.08 6.05 -47.68
N GLY A 372 -6.56 7.27 -47.63
CA GLY A 372 -7.06 8.36 -48.45
C GLY A 372 -7.08 7.88 -49.89
N SER A 373 -8.30 7.74 -50.42
CA SER A 373 -8.55 7.36 -51.80
C SER A 373 -7.88 8.39 -52.72
N PRO A 374 -7.13 7.96 -53.75
CA PRO A 374 -6.53 8.90 -54.68
C PRO A 374 -7.67 9.50 -55.53
N THR A 375 -7.89 10.80 -55.34
CA THR A 375 -8.74 11.60 -56.21
C THR A 375 -8.06 11.73 -57.56
N THR A 376 -8.59 11.02 -58.56
CA THR A 376 -8.27 11.24 -59.97
C THR A 376 -8.70 12.64 -60.39
N PRO A 377 -7.85 13.44 -61.06
CA PRO A 377 -8.30 14.67 -61.68
C PRO A 377 -8.97 14.34 -63.02
N VAL A 378 -10.27 14.59 -63.09
CA VAL A 378 -11.03 14.66 -64.34
C VAL A 378 -10.59 15.92 -65.08
N GLY A 379 -9.75 15.75 -66.11
CA GLY A 379 -9.47 16.79 -67.08
C GLY A 379 -10.66 16.98 -68.02
N ASN A 380 -11.23 18.17 -68.05
CA ASN A 380 -12.14 18.62 -69.09
C ASN A 380 -11.41 19.58 -70.04
N ALA A 381 -11.26 19.09 -71.28
CA ALA A 381 -11.35 19.76 -72.58
C ALA A 381 -10.80 21.20 -72.75
N LEU A 382 -9.84 21.32 -73.67
CA LEU A 382 -10.07 21.91 -75.01
C LEU A 382 -9.14 21.26 -76.04
#